data_AF-A0A948J7K0-F1
#
_entry.id   AF-A0A948J7K0-F1
#
_cell.length_a   1.000
_cell.length_b   1.000
_cell.length_c   1.000
_cell.angle_alpha   90.00
_cell.angle_beta   90.00
_cell.angle_gamma   90.00
#
_symmetry.space_group_name_H-M   'P 1'
#
loop_
_entity.id
_entity.type
_entity.pdbx_description
1 polymer ?
#
loop_
_entity_poly.entity_id
_entity_poly.type
_entity_poly.pdbx_seq_one_letter_code
_entity_poly.pdbx_strand_id
1 'polypeptide(L)'
;MDEALKKKVDTLIGLCRLGGGTLAIIGGLMLFFFLQAAFDPHAVITINGIPTTDKYAKTFAVVFCALFPLIGLFMAFVQEKHLVKWVTALIKRLN
;
A
#
# COMPACT_ATOMS: atom_id res chain seq x y z
N MET A 1 -10.13 2.80 28.91
CA MET A 1 -9.35 1.70 28.31
C MET A 1 -8.21 1.42 29.26
N ASP A 2 -7.95 0.15 29.58
CA ASP A 2 -6.84 -0.25 30.45
C ASP A 2 -5.49 0.23 29.87
N GLU A 3 -4.53 0.63 30.70
CA GLU A 3 -3.26 1.22 30.25
C GLU A 3 -2.46 0.25 29.38
N ALA A 4 -2.49 -1.04 29.73
CA ALA A 4 -1.86 -2.10 28.94
C ALA A 4 -2.50 -2.25 27.55
N LEU A 5 -3.83 -2.14 27.46
CA LEU A 5 -4.56 -2.21 26.19
C LEU A 5 -4.29 -0.97 25.34
N LYS A 6 -4.24 0.22 25.96
CA LYS A 6 -3.92 1.48 25.28
C LYS A 6 -2.55 1.42 24.63
N LYS A 7 -1.52 0.99 25.36
CA LYS A 7 -0.15 0.86 24.83
C LYS A 7 -0.08 -0.07 23.62
N LYS A 8 -0.80 -1.19 23.64
CA LYS A 8 -0.88 -2.14 22.50
C LYS A 8 -1.54 -1.49 21.27
N VAL A 9 -2.65 -0.78 21.47
CA VAL A 9 -3.36 -0.07 20.39
C VAL A 9 -2.44 1.00 19.78
N ASP A 10 -1.82 1.84 20.60
CA ASP A 10 -0.94 2.93 20.13
C ASP A 10 0.26 2.39 19.35
N THR A 11 0.85 1.28 19.80
CA THR A 11 1.96 0.60 19.10
C THR A 11 1.51 0.10 17.73
N LEU A 12 0.34 -0.57 17.66
CA LEU A 12 -0.16 -1.10 16.40
C LEU A 12 -0.50 0.03 15.40
N ILE A 13 -1.05 1.14 15.91
CA ILE A 13 -1.32 2.35 15.12
C ILE A 13 -0.02 2.93 14.56
N GLY A 14 1.02 3.04 15.39
CA GLY A 14 2.35 3.47 14.96
C GLY A 14 2.92 2.58 13.85
N LEU A 15 2.80 1.27 13.99
CA LEU A 15 3.21 0.30 12.97
C LEU A 15 2.39 0.43 11.69
N CYS A 16 1.07 0.62 11.78
CA CYS A 16 0.22 0.85 10.61
C CYS A 16 0.63 2.12 9.86
N ARG A 17 0.94 3.21 10.57
CA ARG A 17 1.39 4.46 9.94
C ARG A 17 2.76 4.31 9.28
N LEU A 18 3.69 3.66 9.95
CA LEU A 18 5.04 3.40 9.41
C LEU A 18 4.98 2.48 8.19
N GLY A 19 4.21 1.40 8.27
CA GLY A 19 3.98 0.47 7.17
C GLY A 19 3.28 1.14 5.99
N GLY A 20 2.25 1.95 6.26
CA GLY A 20 1.56 2.75 5.25
C GLY A 20 2.50 3.74 4.55
N GLY A 21 3.30 4.47 5.31
CA GLY A 21 4.28 5.42 4.74
C GLY A 21 5.33 4.72 3.87
N THR A 22 5.85 3.58 4.33
CA THR A 22 6.80 2.76 3.54
C THR A 22 6.15 2.24 2.27
N LEU A 23 4.93 1.71 2.35
CA LEU A 23 4.15 1.24 1.21
C LEU A 23 3.90 2.37 0.20
N ALA A 24 3.66 3.59 0.70
CA ALA A 24 3.49 4.78 -0.14
C ALA A 24 4.73 5.12 -0.95
N ILE A 25 5.90 5.08 -0.30
CA ILE A 25 7.19 5.37 -0.94
C ILE A 25 7.52 4.30 -1.98
N ILE A 26 7.46 3.02 -1.60
CA ILE A 26 7.77 1.90 -2.51
C ILE A 26 6.78 1.89 -3.69
N GLY A 27 5.49 2.02 -3.39
CA GLY A 27 4.45 2.08 -4.41
C GLY A 27 4.62 3.26 -5.36
N GLY A 28 5.03 4.42 -4.84
CA GLY A 28 5.35 5.60 -5.66
C GLY A 28 6.55 5.37 -6.58
N LEU A 29 7.61 4.73 -6.09
CA LEU A 29 8.77 4.35 -6.91
C LEU A 29 8.39 3.35 -8.01
N MET A 30 7.62 2.32 -7.66
CA MET A 30 7.11 1.36 -8.65
C MET A 30 6.29 2.08 -9.72
N LEU A 31 5.36 2.93 -9.31
CA LEU A 31 4.52 3.68 -10.23
C LEU A 31 5.38 4.54 -11.19
N PHE A 32 6.43 5.21 -10.68
CA PHE A 32 7.34 6.01 -11.50
C PHE A 32 8.01 5.19 -12.62
N PHE A 33 8.48 3.98 -12.34
CA PHE A 33 9.10 3.11 -13.36
C PHE A 33 8.08 2.54 -14.34
N PHE A 34 6.94 2.04 -13.84
CA PHE A 34 5.91 1.45 -14.71
C PHE A 34 5.22 2.50 -15.59
N LEU A 35 5.08 3.73 -15.11
CA LEU A 35 4.53 4.83 -15.90
C LEU A 35 5.42 5.12 -17.11
N GLN A 36 6.74 5.16 -16.93
CA GLN A 36 7.69 5.31 -18.04
C GLN A 36 7.57 4.14 -19.03
N ALA A 37 7.51 2.90 -18.53
CA ALA A 37 7.35 1.71 -19.37
C ALA A 37 6.02 1.68 -20.15
N ALA A 38 4.95 2.29 -19.62
CA ALA A 38 3.67 2.38 -20.31
C ALA A 38 3.65 3.42 -21.44
N PHE A 39 4.43 4.50 -21.32
CA PHE A 39 4.57 5.51 -22.37
C PHE A 39 5.63 5.18 -23.42
N ASP A 40 6.57 4.29 -23.12
CA ASP A 40 7.54 3.80 -24.09
C ASP A 40 6.98 2.61 -24.90
N PRO A 41 6.79 2.77 -26.23
CA PRO A 41 6.32 1.69 -27.09
C PRO A 41 7.31 0.52 -27.20
N HIS A 42 8.60 0.75 -26.98
CA HIS A 42 9.67 -0.25 -27.08
C HIS A 42 9.98 -0.95 -25.76
N ALA A 43 9.51 -0.41 -24.63
CA ALA A 43 9.71 -1.06 -23.34
C ALA A 43 9.06 -2.45 -23.32
N VAL A 44 9.77 -3.43 -22.76
CA VAL A 44 9.28 -4.79 -22.58
C VAL A 44 9.02 -5.01 -21.09
N ILE A 45 7.83 -5.47 -20.75
CA ILE A 45 7.50 -5.93 -19.40
C ILE A 45 7.32 -7.45 -19.40
N THR A 46 7.64 -8.10 -18.30
CA THR A 46 7.48 -9.56 -18.17
C THR A 46 6.26 -9.87 -17.32
N ILE A 47 5.27 -10.55 -17.89
CA ILE A 47 4.08 -11.01 -17.17
C ILE A 47 4.10 -12.53 -17.17
N ASN A 48 4.10 -13.15 -15.97
CA ASN A 48 4.17 -14.60 -15.80
C ASN A 48 5.34 -15.25 -16.57
N GLY A 49 6.48 -14.56 -16.68
CA GLY A 49 7.66 -15.03 -17.42
C GLY A 49 7.62 -14.77 -18.93
N ILE A 50 6.53 -14.24 -19.47
CA ILE A 50 6.39 -13.94 -20.90
C ILE A 50 6.69 -12.45 -21.13
N PRO A 51 7.70 -12.10 -21.96
CA PRO A 51 7.96 -10.71 -22.34
C PRO A 51 6.83 -10.20 -23.25
N THR A 52 6.28 -9.03 -22.94
CA THR A 52 5.23 -8.38 -23.72
C THR A 52 5.47 -6.88 -23.85
N THR A 53 5.15 -6.34 -25.03
CA THR A 53 5.12 -4.91 -25.33
C THR A 53 3.70 -4.36 -25.37
N ASP A 54 2.69 -5.21 -25.11
CA ASP A 54 1.28 -4.85 -25.21
C ASP A 54 0.92 -3.66 -24.31
N LYS A 55 0.24 -2.68 -24.90
CA LYS A 55 -0.10 -1.42 -24.23
C LYS A 55 -1.15 -1.62 -23.13
N TYR A 56 -2.10 -2.53 -23.33
CA TYR A 56 -3.11 -2.83 -22.31
C TYR A 56 -2.47 -3.48 -21.09
N ALA A 57 -1.59 -4.45 -21.30
CA ALA A 57 -0.81 -5.10 -20.26
C ALA A 57 0.03 -4.10 -19.44
N LYS A 58 0.74 -3.19 -20.12
CA LYS A 58 1.51 -2.11 -19.46
C LYS A 58 0.64 -1.17 -18.65
N THR A 59 -0.50 -0.75 -19.20
CA THR A 59 -1.45 0.15 -18.53
C THR A 59 -2.04 -0.53 -17.29
N PHE A 60 -2.38 -1.82 -17.38
CA PHE A 60 -2.88 -2.58 -16.24
C PHE A 60 -1.83 -2.67 -15.12
N ALA A 61 -0.55 -2.88 -15.46
CA ALA A 61 0.53 -2.88 -14.48
C ALA A 61 0.67 -1.53 -13.75
N VAL A 62 0.52 -0.41 -14.45
CA VAL A 62 0.50 0.93 -13.85
C VAL A 62 -0.68 1.09 -12.89
N VAL A 63 -1.89 0.71 -13.32
CA VAL A 63 -3.09 0.80 -12.47
C VAL A 63 -2.93 -0.05 -11.21
N PHE A 64 -2.40 -1.26 -11.33
CA PHE A 64 -2.11 -2.12 -10.19
C PHE A 64 -1.07 -1.50 -9.25
N CYS A 65 0.04 -0.97 -9.79
CA CYS A 65 1.07 -0.30 -9.00
C CYS A 65 0.53 0.94 -8.28
N ALA A 66 -0.44 1.65 -8.87
CA ALA A 66 -1.06 2.83 -8.26
C ALA A 66 -1.89 2.51 -7.01
N LEU A 67 -2.33 1.26 -6.82
CA LEU A 67 -3.04 0.85 -5.60
C LEU A 67 -2.13 0.89 -4.36
N PHE A 68 -0.85 0.57 -4.51
CA PHE A 68 0.11 0.55 -3.41
C PHE A 68 0.28 1.93 -2.74
N PRO A 69 0.58 3.02 -3.48
CA PRO A 69 0.68 4.33 -2.87
C PRO A 69 -0.65 4.84 -2.32
N LEU A 70 -1.77 4.52 -2.96
CA LEU A 70 -3.10 4.91 -2.45
C LEU A 70 -3.41 4.24 -1.11
N ILE A 71 -3.20 2.92 -0.99
CA ILE A 71 -3.39 2.18 0.26
C ILE A 71 -2.37 2.63 1.32
N GLY A 72 -1.12 2.85 0.92
CA GLY A 72 -0.07 3.31 1.80
C GLY A 72 -0.38 4.69 2.41
N LEU A 73 -0.78 5.64 1.56
CA LEU A 73 -1.24 6.96 2.00
C LEU A 73 -2.48 6.86 2.90
N PHE A 74 -3.44 6.01 2.54
CA PHE A 74 -4.61 5.78 3.38
C PHE A 74 -4.18 5.28 4.77
N MET A 75 -3.36 4.25 4.86
CA MET A 75 -2.88 3.73 6.16
C MET A 75 -2.03 4.74 6.95
N ALA A 76 -1.24 5.56 6.27
CA ALA A 76 -0.41 6.58 6.91
C ALA A 76 -1.23 7.75 7.48
N PHE A 77 -2.28 8.18 6.76
CA PHE A 77 -3.02 9.41 7.05
C PHE A 77 -4.46 9.22 7.55
N VAL A 78 -4.95 7.98 7.67
CA VAL A 78 -6.31 7.77 8.19
C VAL A 78 -6.42 8.31 9.63
N GLN A 79 -7.58 8.89 9.94
CA GLN A 79 -7.80 9.50 11.25
C GLN A 79 -7.66 8.45 12.37
N GLU A 80 -6.97 8.84 13.43
CA GLU A 80 -6.66 7.98 14.57
C GLU A 80 -7.91 7.36 15.20
N LYS A 81 -9.01 8.13 15.27
CA LYS A 81 -10.32 7.65 15.76
C LYS A 81 -10.78 6.37 15.06
N HIS A 82 -10.58 6.28 13.74
CA HIS A 82 -10.94 5.09 12.99
C HIS A 82 -9.97 3.95 13.31
N LEU A 83 -8.66 4.18 13.24
CA LEU A 83 -7.66 3.16 13.56
C LEU A 83 -7.84 2.58 14.96
N VAL A 84 -8.05 3.42 15.97
CA VAL A 84 -8.33 2.97 17.35
C VAL A 84 -9.54 2.03 17.36
N LYS A 85 -10.63 2.38 16.66
CA LYS A 85 -11.83 1.52 16.58
C LYS A 85 -11.53 0.18 15.92
N TRP A 86 -10.85 0.19 14.77
CA TRP A 86 -10.49 -1.03 14.02
C TRP A 86 -9.54 -1.93 14.81
N VAL A 87 -8.46 -1.37 15.34
CA VAL A 87 -7.44 -2.09 16.11
C VAL A 87 -8.02 -2.65 17.40
N THR A 88 -8.84 -1.89 18.12
CA THR A 88 -9.51 -2.38 19.34
C THR A 88 -10.45 -3.54 19.02
N ALA A 89 -11.21 -3.47 17.93
CA ALA A 89 -12.08 -4.56 17.49
C ALA A 89 -11.27 -5.81 17.08
N LEU A 90 -10.12 -5.63 16.45
CA LEU A 90 -9.23 -6.71 16.03
C LEU A 90 -8.60 -7.42 17.22
N ILE A 91 -8.08 -6.66 18.21
CA ILE A 91 -7.53 -7.21 19.46
C ILE A 91 -8.61 -7.99 20.21
N LYS A 92 -9.84 -7.47 20.31
CA LYS A 92 -10.97 -8.16 20.97
C LYS A 92 -11.42 -9.45 20.28
N ARG A 93 -11.12 -9.64 18.99
CA ARG A 93 -11.45 -10.88 18.27
C ARG A 93 -10.33 -11.92 18.34
N LEU A 94 -9.09 -11.47 18.55
CA LEU A 94 -7.91 -12.33 18.61
C LEU A 94 -7.62 -12.84 20.03
N ASN A 95 -8.26 -12.25 21.04
CA ASN A 95 -8.13 -12.56 22.46
C ASN A 95 -9.43 -13.16 22.97
#